data_AF-D2Z2Z2-F1
#
_entry.id   AF-D2Z2Z2-F1
#
_cell.length_a   1.000
_cell.length_b   1.000
_cell.length_c   1.000
_cell.angle_alpha   90.00
_cell.angle_beta   90.00
_cell.angle_gamma   90.00
#
_symmetry.space_group_name_H-M   'P 1'
#
loop_
_entity.id
_entity.type
_entity.pdbx_description
1 polymer ?
#
loop_
_entity_poly.entity_id
_entity_poly.type
_entity_poly.pdbx_seq_one_letter_code
_entity_poly.pdbx_strand_id
1 'polypeptide(L)'
;MTRLSASDCYSVLGLPVGAPWSDVKSAFRRLARSTHPDVGKGVEEGDFERISEAYMVLRDMFRSGETFKEEPPDRGRTVDFRKFMDPLVRASSWVSRTVGDISRKRREKKEEKERRFREERLKRAKKVDDILSGTEIHIDSLLSRVDRSGGISERQRLLRRLKSALPEVRGLALQGLKGSLCSQEVLSAVEESISLYGMDEVGVEAVVSISDPMSSLRLAMAVAPHFGDMTLGTARRYLRWLRALPGGPAVYAGLQDPVSSQVAGLLVSFWPQDLPFLPESRVSSLLGRDQEDLLVPLLRQLYRRGCPRVFLPRIEEISQNSPSPAVKAWSRAIVCRSTVV
;
A
#
# COMPACT_ATOMS: atom_id res chain seq x y z
N MET A 1 32.02 11.68 -4.91
CA MET A 1 32.90 10.79 -5.69
C MET A 1 33.97 11.65 -6.34
N THR A 2 35.21 11.44 -5.93
CA THR A 2 36.42 12.09 -6.45
C THR A 2 36.56 11.79 -7.94
N ARG A 3 36.64 12.81 -8.81
CA ARG A 3 36.92 12.62 -10.24
C ARG A 3 38.31 11.99 -10.38
N LEU A 4 38.40 10.82 -11.01
CA LEU A 4 39.67 10.16 -11.33
C LEU A 4 40.54 11.09 -12.18
N SER A 5 41.81 11.25 -11.82
CA SER A 5 42.76 12.04 -12.60
C SER A 5 43.20 11.25 -13.86
N ALA A 6 43.72 11.96 -14.89
CA ALA A 6 44.19 11.32 -16.12
C ALA A 6 45.22 10.21 -15.85
N SER A 7 46.13 10.45 -14.91
CA SER A 7 47.18 9.51 -14.49
C SER A 7 46.60 8.25 -13.86
N ASP A 8 45.58 8.41 -13.01
CA ASP A 8 44.91 7.29 -12.36
C ASP A 8 44.11 6.45 -13.36
N CYS A 9 43.61 7.05 -14.44
CA CYS A 9 42.91 6.31 -15.47
C CYS A 9 43.83 5.36 -16.25
N TYR A 10 45.09 5.76 -16.51
CA TYR A 10 46.08 4.87 -17.14
C TYR A 10 46.47 3.72 -16.21
N SER A 11 46.64 3.98 -14.91
CA SER A 11 47.01 2.94 -13.94
C SER A 11 45.90 1.92 -13.72
N VAL A 12 44.62 2.34 -13.69
CA VAL A 12 43.45 1.45 -13.65
C VAL A 12 43.38 0.51 -14.86
N LEU A 13 43.83 0.97 -16.03
CA LEU A 13 43.93 0.14 -17.24
C LEU A 13 45.25 -0.66 -17.33
N GLY A 14 46.15 -0.50 -16.37
CA GLY A 14 47.46 -1.16 -16.32
C GLY A 14 48.44 -0.68 -17.40
N LEU A 15 48.35 0.59 -17.79
CA LEU A 15 49.18 1.22 -18.82
C LEU A 15 50.06 2.33 -18.24
N PRO A 16 51.23 2.62 -18.85
CA PRO A 16 52.01 3.79 -18.49
C PRO A 16 51.27 5.08 -18.89
N VAL A 17 51.50 6.16 -18.13
CA VAL A 17 50.90 7.47 -18.41
C VAL A 17 51.38 7.97 -19.77
N GLY A 18 50.44 8.29 -20.67
CA GLY A 18 50.75 8.73 -22.04
C GLY A 18 50.84 7.59 -23.07
N ALA A 19 50.43 6.37 -22.72
CA ALA A 19 50.31 5.27 -23.68
C ALA A 19 49.42 5.66 -24.88
N PRO A 20 49.76 5.21 -26.11
CA PRO A 20 48.99 5.58 -27.30
C PRO A 20 47.57 5.04 -27.24
N TRP A 21 46.65 5.71 -27.92
CA TRP A 21 45.23 5.37 -27.91
C TRP A 21 44.94 3.92 -28.36
N SER A 22 45.79 3.35 -29.22
CA SER A 22 45.73 1.93 -29.61
C SER A 22 45.82 0.98 -28.41
N ASP A 23 46.66 1.32 -27.45
CA ASP A 23 47.01 0.48 -26.32
C ASP A 23 45.94 0.60 -25.23
N VAL A 24 45.42 1.82 -25.02
CA VAL A 24 44.27 2.10 -24.16
C VAL A 24 43.04 1.27 -24.56
N LYS A 25 42.71 1.25 -25.86
CA LYS A 25 41.60 0.43 -26.39
C LYS A 25 41.86 -1.06 -26.23
N SER A 26 43.11 -1.51 -26.42
CA SER A 26 43.46 -2.92 -26.34
C SER A 26 43.43 -3.44 -24.90
N ALA A 27 43.94 -2.65 -23.95
CA ALA A 27 43.91 -2.96 -22.52
C ALA A 27 42.47 -3.00 -21.99
N PHE A 28 41.63 -2.02 -22.32
CA PHE A 28 40.22 -2.02 -21.95
C PHE A 28 39.49 -3.27 -22.47
N ARG A 29 39.67 -3.65 -23.74
CA ARG A 29 39.02 -4.85 -24.30
C ARG A 29 39.49 -6.15 -23.67
N ARG A 30 40.73 -6.21 -23.19
CA ARG A 30 41.25 -7.37 -22.45
C ARG A 30 40.61 -7.45 -21.07
N LEU A 31 40.62 -6.35 -20.32
CA LEU A 31 40.09 -6.26 -18.97
C LEU A 31 38.56 -6.40 -18.92
N ALA A 32 37.83 -5.79 -19.85
CA ALA A 32 36.38 -5.88 -19.93
C ALA A 32 35.89 -7.31 -20.18
N ARG A 33 36.68 -8.15 -20.86
CA ARG A 33 36.34 -9.57 -21.08
C ARG A 33 36.60 -10.42 -19.84
N SER A 34 37.63 -10.12 -19.07
CA SER A 34 37.96 -10.86 -17.86
C SER A 34 37.13 -10.44 -16.64
N THR A 35 36.62 -9.20 -16.62
CA THR A 35 35.86 -8.63 -15.49
C THR A 35 34.35 -8.53 -15.73
N HIS A 36 33.85 -9.06 -16.85
CA HIS A 36 32.43 -8.99 -17.16
C HIS A 36 31.59 -9.80 -16.14
N PRO A 37 30.47 -9.25 -15.62
CA PRO A 37 29.67 -9.89 -14.57
C PRO A 37 29.10 -11.27 -14.95
N ASP A 38 28.90 -11.54 -16.26
CA ASP A 38 28.46 -12.86 -16.75
C ASP A 38 29.55 -13.95 -16.77
N VAL A 39 30.83 -13.64 -16.51
CA VAL A 39 31.95 -14.61 -16.68
C VAL A 39 32.22 -15.45 -15.41
N GLY A 40 31.64 -15.09 -14.25
CA GLY A 40 31.43 -15.99 -13.11
C GLY A 40 32.66 -16.50 -12.32
N LYS A 41 32.68 -16.15 -11.02
CA LYS A 41 33.60 -16.55 -9.91
C LYS A 41 34.99 -15.90 -9.90
N GLY A 42 35.14 -14.87 -9.05
CA GLY A 42 36.42 -14.31 -8.62
C GLY A 42 36.65 -12.82 -8.95
N VAL A 43 35.68 -12.16 -9.58
CA VAL A 43 35.78 -10.73 -9.92
C VAL A 43 34.95 -9.94 -8.91
N GLU A 44 35.55 -8.96 -8.23
CA GLU A 44 34.83 -8.13 -7.27
C GLU A 44 33.80 -7.22 -7.96
N GLU A 45 32.63 -7.09 -7.33
CA GLU A 45 31.58 -6.16 -7.78
C GLU A 45 32.10 -4.72 -7.70
N GLY A 46 32.38 -4.12 -8.86
CA GLY A 46 32.82 -2.73 -9.00
C GLY A 46 34.05 -2.53 -9.88
N ASP A 47 34.82 -3.58 -10.15
CA ASP A 47 36.04 -3.46 -10.98
C ASP A 47 35.72 -3.10 -12.43
N PHE A 48 34.66 -3.67 -12.99
CA PHE A 48 34.22 -3.36 -14.34
C PHE A 48 33.76 -1.90 -14.49
N GLU A 49 33.12 -1.35 -13.45
CA GLU A 49 32.62 0.02 -13.45
C GLU A 49 33.79 1.02 -13.39
N ARG A 50 34.81 0.75 -12.55
CA ARG A 50 36.05 1.55 -12.49
C ARG A 50 36.84 1.52 -13.79
N ILE A 51 36.98 0.34 -14.42
CA ILE A 51 37.67 0.18 -15.71
C ILE A 51 36.94 0.94 -16.83
N SER A 52 35.61 0.95 -16.81
CA SER A 52 34.78 1.66 -17.78
C SER A 52 34.86 3.18 -17.60
N GLU A 53 34.84 3.66 -16.36
CA GLU A 53 34.99 5.09 -16.05
C GLU A 53 36.35 5.62 -16.51
N ALA A 54 37.44 4.90 -16.19
CA ALA A 54 38.81 5.25 -16.61
C ALA A 54 38.94 5.34 -18.14
N TYR A 55 38.36 4.38 -18.87
CA TYR A 55 38.38 4.40 -20.34
C TYR A 55 37.59 5.58 -20.92
N MET A 56 36.44 5.94 -20.35
CA MET A 56 35.64 7.06 -20.82
C MET A 56 36.38 8.39 -20.67
N VAL A 57 37.03 8.61 -19.54
CA VAL A 57 37.83 9.82 -19.29
C VAL A 57 38.99 9.93 -20.29
N LEU A 58 39.77 8.85 -20.48
CA LEU A 58 40.87 8.86 -21.45
C LEU A 58 40.38 9.05 -22.88
N ARG A 59 39.27 8.41 -23.27
CA ARG A 59 38.67 8.58 -24.59
C ARG A 59 38.33 10.03 -24.87
N ASP A 60 37.73 10.70 -23.90
CA ASP A 60 37.30 12.08 -24.05
C ASP A 60 38.50 13.03 -24.04
N MET A 61 39.59 12.71 -23.32
CA MET A 61 40.88 13.43 -23.41
C MET A 61 41.54 13.29 -24.79
N PHE A 62 41.63 12.07 -25.34
CA PHE A 62 42.16 11.85 -26.70
C PHE A 62 41.32 12.52 -27.77
N ARG A 63 40.00 12.63 -27.56
CA ARG A 63 39.10 13.34 -28.46
C ARG A 63 39.24 14.87 -28.35
N SER A 64 39.69 15.38 -27.21
CA SER A 64 39.81 16.83 -26.94
C SER A 64 41.18 17.42 -27.30
N GLY A 65 42.13 16.59 -27.77
CA GLY A 65 43.30 17.05 -28.53
C GLY A 65 44.50 17.61 -27.75
N GLU A 66 44.58 17.44 -26.43
CA GLU A 66 45.64 18.09 -25.62
C GLU A 66 46.96 17.32 -25.48
N THR A 67 47.15 16.18 -26.15
CA THR A 67 48.47 15.51 -26.17
C THR A 67 48.73 14.82 -27.52
N PHE A 68 49.43 15.50 -28.42
CA PHE A 68 50.03 14.89 -29.60
C PHE A 68 51.49 15.35 -29.75
N LYS A 69 52.42 14.40 -29.64
CA LYS A 69 53.73 14.45 -30.30
C LYS A 69 53.90 13.11 -31.02
N GLU A 70 53.70 13.13 -32.34
CA GLU A 70 54.12 12.06 -33.24
C GLU A 70 55.57 12.33 -33.67
N GLU A 71 56.46 11.34 -33.53
CA GLU A 71 57.61 11.22 -34.42
C GLU A 71 57.16 10.56 -35.73
N PRO A 72 57.72 10.96 -36.89
CA PRO A 72 57.24 10.47 -38.19
C PRO A 72 57.63 8.99 -38.40
N PRO A 73 56.73 8.15 -38.96
CA PRO A 73 57.05 6.75 -39.22
C PRO A 73 57.96 6.61 -40.43
N ASP A 74 58.93 5.71 -40.32
CA ASP A 74 59.79 5.26 -41.41
C ASP A 74 58.95 4.70 -42.58
N ARG A 75 59.26 5.15 -43.79
CA ARG A 75 58.52 4.80 -45.01
C ARG A 75 59.01 3.45 -45.50
N GLY A 76 58.17 2.42 -45.35
CA GLY A 76 58.49 1.11 -45.90
C GLY A 76 57.36 0.08 -45.96
N ARG A 77 56.12 0.47 -46.33
CA ARG A 77 55.07 -0.33 -47.00
C ARG A 77 53.73 0.39 -46.91
N THR A 78 53.16 0.76 -48.06
CA THR A 78 51.75 1.17 -48.14
C THR A 78 50.88 -0.07 -47.96
N VAL A 79 50.45 -0.33 -46.72
CA VAL A 79 49.39 -1.31 -46.47
C VAL A 79 48.06 -0.63 -46.78
N ASP A 80 47.40 -1.12 -47.82
CA ASP A 80 46.09 -0.64 -48.25
C ASP A 80 45.03 -0.97 -47.19
N PHE A 81 44.77 -0.01 -46.30
CA PHE A 81 43.88 -0.13 -45.13
C PHE A 81 42.44 -0.54 -45.49
N ARG A 82 42.01 -0.35 -46.75
CA ARG A 82 40.70 -0.80 -47.26
C ARG A 82 40.60 -2.32 -47.39
N LYS A 83 41.66 -3.01 -47.84
CA LYS A 83 41.68 -4.48 -47.98
C LYS A 83 41.69 -5.22 -46.64
N PHE A 84 42.22 -4.60 -45.59
CA PHE A 84 42.30 -5.20 -44.25
C PHE A 84 41.00 -4.99 -43.43
N MET A 85 40.28 -3.89 -43.67
CA MET A 85 39.02 -3.56 -42.97
C MET A 85 37.76 -4.12 -43.64
N ASP A 86 37.81 -4.52 -44.92
CA ASP A 86 36.65 -5.06 -45.65
C ASP A 86 36.04 -6.34 -45.04
N PRO A 87 36.82 -7.32 -44.54
CA PRO A 87 36.27 -8.48 -43.84
C PRO A 87 35.56 -8.12 -42.53
N LEU A 88 36.04 -7.09 -41.83
CA LEU A 88 35.51 -6.62 -40.54
C LEU A 88 34.28 -5.71 -40.69
N VAL A 89 34.18 -4.94 -41.77
CA VAL A 89 33.00 -4.12 -42.10
C VAL A 89 31.87 -4.98 -42.70
N ARG A 90 32.20 -6.04 -43.46
CA ARG A 90 31.21 -7.08 -43.82
C ARG A 90 30.78 -7.90 -42.60
N ALA A 91 31.69 -8.17 -41.67
CA ALA A 91 31.36 -8.83 -40.40
C ALA A 91 30.50 -7.93 -39.50
N SER A 92 30.60 -6.60 -39.53
CA SER A 92 29.73 -5.72 -38.74
C SER A 92 28.30 -5.62 -39.32
N SER A 93 28.13 -5.73 -40.64
CA SER A 93 26.82 -5.91 -41.29
C SER A 93 26.20 -7.28 -40.95
N TRP A 94 27.01 -8.34 -40.91
CA TRP A 94 26.59 -9.69 -40.50
C TRP A 94 26.30 -9.79 -38.98
N VAL A 95 27.08 -9.11 -38.13
CA VAL A 95 26.92 -9.02 -36.67
C VAL A 95 25.74 -8.11 -36.29
N SER A 96 25.52 -6.98 -36.97
CA SER A 96 24.33 -6.14 -36.73
C SER A 96 23.04 -6.81 -37.21
N ARG A 97 23.08 -7.54 -38.34
CA ARG A 97 21.95 -8.39 -38.78
C ARG A 97 21.68 -9.52 -37.78
N THR A 98 22.71 -10.23 -37.31
CA THR A 98 22.54 -11.33 -36.35
C THR A 98 22.17 -10.87 -34.93
N VAL A 99 22.70 -9.75 -34.41
CA VAL A 99 22.30 -9.22 -33.09
C VAL A 99 20.87 -8.67 -33.13
N GLY A 100 20.48 -8.03 -34.24
CA GLY A 100 19.09 -7.61 -34.47
C GLY A 100 18.15 -8.81 -34.58
N ASP A 101 18.52 -9.84 -35.33
CA ASP A 101 17.74 -11.08 -35.49
C ASP A 101 17.69 -11.91 -34.20
N ILE A 102 18.75 -11.95 -33.41
CA ILE A 102 18.79 -12.59 -32.09
C ILE A 102 17.91 -11.83 -31.10
N SER A 103 17.94 -10.49 -31.11
CA SER A 103 17.09 -9.66 -30.27
C SER A 103 15.62 -9.79 -30.65
N ARG A 104 15.31 -9.84 -31.95
CA ARG A 104 13.98 -10.11 -32.49
C ARG A 104 13.49 -11.51 -32.08
N LYS A 105 14.30 -12.56 -32.28
CA LYS A 105 13.97 -13.93 -31.85
C LYS A 105 13.78 -14.06 -30.33
N ARG A 106 14.58 -13.35 -29.53
CA ARG A 106 14.41 -13.31 -28.06
C ARG A 106 13.10 -12.62 -27.67
N ARG A 107 12.74 -11.53 -28.36
CA ARG A 107 11.48 -10.82 -28.16
C ARG A 107 10.29 -11.68 -28.58
N GLU A 108 10.32 -12.30 -29.75
CA GLU A 108 9.29 -13.24 -30.23
C GLU A 108 9.13 -14.42 -29.25
N LYS A 109 10.24 -15.01 -28.78
CA LYS A 109 10.20 -16.10 -27.80
C LYS A 109 9.68 -15.65 -26.43
N LYS A 110 9.92 -14.39 -26.04
CA LYS A 110 9.36 -13.78 -24.83
C LYS A 110 7.86 -13.55 -24.98
N GLU A 111 7.43 -12.96 -26.09
CA GLU A 111 6.02 -12.74 -26.42
C GLU A 111 5.25 -14.08 -26.53
N GLU A 112 5.86 -15.12 -27.09
CA GLU A 112 5.28 -16.46 -27.16
C GLU A 112 5.16 -17.10 -25.77
N LYS A 113 6.20 -17.00 -24.93
CA LYS A 113 6.14 -17.46 -23.53
C LYS A 113 5.07 -16.71 -22.74
N GLU A 114 4.96 -15.40 -22.92
CA GLU A 114 3.92 -14.58 -22.28
C GLU A 114 2.53 -14.95 -22.77
N ARG A 115 2.36 -15.28 -24.05
CA ARG A 115 1.09 -15.76 -24.60
C ARG A 115 0.72 -17.13 -24.04
N ARG A 116 1.65 -18.09 -24.01
CA ARG A 116 1.44 -19.41 -23.39
C ARG A 116 1.10 -19.28 -21.91
N PHE A 117 1.81 -18.44 -21.18
CA PHE A 117 1.53 -18.18 -19.77
C PHE A 117 0.15 -17.55 -19.56
N ARG A 118 -0.26 -16.59 -20.42
CA ARG A 118 -1.62 -16.04 -20.41
C ARG A 118 -2.69 -17.09 -20.69
N GLU A 119 -2.48 -17.94 -21.70
CA GLU A 119 -3.39 -19.03 -22.03
C GLU A 119 -3.51 -20.05 -20.90
N GLU A 120 -2.40 -20.43 -20.26
CA GLU A 120 -2.42 -21.29 -19.07
C GLU A 120 -3.15 -20.65 -17.90
N ARG A 121 -2.96 -19.34 -17.66
CA ARG A 121 -3.71 -18.62 -16.63
C ARG A 121 -5.21 -18.62 -16.92
N LEU A 122 -5.60 -18.41 -18.18
CA LEU A 122 -7.01 -18.44 -18.59
C LEU A 122 -7.61 -19.85 -18.40
N LYS A 123 -6.86 -20.91 -18.77
CA LYS A 123 -7.29 -22.30 -18.54
C LYS A 123 -7.45 -22.62 -17.06
N ARG A 124 -6.52 -22.15 -16.21
CA ARG A 124 -6.61 -22.32 -14.74
C ARG A 124 -7.82 -21.57 -14.18
N ALA A 125 -8.04 -20.33 -14.61
CA ALA A 125 -9.19 -19.54 -14.20
C ALA A 125 -10.51 -20.24 -14.57
N LYS A 126 -10.63 -20.71 -15.81
CA LYS A 126 -11.80 -21.47 -16.27
C LYS A 126 -12.02 -22.74 -15.45
N LYS A 127 -10.96 -23.48 -15.13
CA LYS A 127 -11.08 -24.69 -14.30
C LYS A 127 -11.58 -24.38 -12.89
N VAL A 128 -11.14 -23.27 -12.29
CA VAL A 128 -11.64 -22.83 -10.98
C VAL A 128 -13.13 -22.47 -11.07
N ASP A 129 -13.51 -21.74 -12.12
CA ASP A 129 -14.89 -21.35 -12.38
C ASP A 129 -15.83 -22.56 -12.58
N ASP A 130 -15.39 -23.55 -13.36
CA ASP A 130 -16.10 -24.82 -13.57
C ASP A 130 -16.28 -25.59 -12.24
N ILE A 131 -15.25 -25.61 -11.37
CA ILE A 131 -15.32 -26.24 -10.05
C ILE A 131 -16.33 -25.51 -9.16
N LEU A 132 -16.25 -24.17 -9.09
CA LEU A 132 -17.16 -23.36 -8.28
C LEU A 132 -18.61 -23.55 -8.73
N SER A 133 -18.87 -23.45 -10.04
CA SER A 133 -20.19 -23.67 -10.63
C SER A 133 -20.73 -25.07 -10.31
N GLY A 134 -19.87 -26.10 -10.43
CA GLY A 134 -20.23 -27.47 -10.07
C GLY A 134 -20.57 -27.63 -8.58
N THR A 135 -19.83 -26.95 -7.70
CA THR A 135 -20.13 -26.97 -6.26
C THR A 135 -21.40 -26.22 -5.92
N GLU A 136 -21.70 -25.10 -6.57
CA GLU A 136 -22.95 -24.35 -6.37
C GLU A 136 -24.16 -25.22 -6.72
N ILE A 137 -24.14 -25.86 -7.90
CA ILE A 137 -25.20 -26.79 -8.32
C ILE A 137 -25.37 -27.95 -7.33
N HIS A 138 -24.27 -28.48 -6.81
CA HIS A 138 -24.31 -29.56 -5.82
C HIS A 138 -24.92 -29.11 -4.50
N ILE A 139 -24.52 -27.93 -4.00
CA ILE A 139 -25.08 -27.34 -2.78
C ILE A 139 -26.57 -27.06 -2.95
N ASP A 140 -27.00 -26.50 -4.09
CA ASP A 140 -28.42 -26.25 -4.38
C ASP A 140 -29.24 -27.55 -4.40
N SER A 141 -28.68 -28.63 -4.96
CA SER A 141 -29.29 -29.97 -4.92
C SER A 141 -29.44 -30.50 -3.50
N LEU A 142 -28.43 -30.31 -2.65
CA LEU A 142 -28.49 -30.68 -1.23
C LEU A 142 -29.53 -29.85 -0.48
N LEU A 143 -29.54 -28.53 -0.65
CA LEU A 143 -30.51 -27.64 -0.02
C LEU A 143 -31.94 -27.99 -0.44
N SER A 144 -32.17 -28.23 -1.73
CA SER A 144 -33.47 -28.65 -2.29
C SER A 144 -33.96 -30.00 -1.75
N ARG A 145 -33.06 -30.88 -1.30
CA ARG A 145 -33.40 -32.14 -0.64
C ARG A 145 -33.76 -31.92 0.83
N VAL A 146 -33.03 -31.05 1.52
CA VAL A 146 -33.31 -30.68 2.92
C VAL A 146 -34.67 -29.96 3.03
N ASP A 147 -35.00 -29.06 2.10
CA ASP A 147 -36.28 -28.35 2.07
C ASP A 147 -37.49 -29.28 1.92
N ARG A 148 -37.37 -30.35 1.13
CA ARG A 148 -38.45 -31.33 0.90
C ARG A 148 -38.74 -32.24 2.09
N SER A 149 -37.83 -32.34 3.05
CA SER A 149 -37.93 -33.26 4.19
C SER A 149 -38.76 -32.73 5.38
N GLY A 150 -39.48 -31.61 5.22
CA GLY A 150 -40.13 -30.91 6.34
C GLY A 150 -39.13 -30.24 7.29
N GLY A 151 -37.93 -29.93 6.77
CA GLY A 151 -36.82 -29.39 7.54
C GLY A 151 -37.09 -27.98 8.08
N ILE A 152 -36.36 -27.66 9.16
CA ILE A 152 -36.20 -26.34 9.80
C ILE A 152 -36.47 -25.20 8.80
N SER A 153 -37.41 -24.31 9.14
CA SER A 153 -37.78 -23.19 8.26
C SER A 153 -36.58 -22.32 7.92
N GLU A 154 -36.58 -21.66 6.77
CA GLU A 154 -35.45 -20.82 6.34
C GLU A 154 -35.09 -19.77 7.40
N ARG A 155 -36.12 -19.16 8.02
CA ARG A 155 -35.96 -18.29 9.18
C ARG A 155 -35.18 -18.96 10.31
N GLN A 156 -35.58 -20.16 10.73
CA GLN A 156 -34.89 -20.89 11.80
C GLN A 156 -33.45 -21.27 11.41
N ARG A 157 -33.16 -21.53 10.12
CA ARG A 157 -31.78 -21.75 9.65
C ARG A 157 -30.94 -20.49 9.77
N LEU A 158 -31.48 -19.34 9.37
CA LEU A 158 -30.80 -18.06 9.50
C LEU A 158 -30.57 -17.69 10.97
N LEU A 159 -31.54 -17.93 11.85
CA LEU A 159 -31.39 -17.73 13.30
C LEU A 159 -30.26 -18.61 13.88
N ARG A 160 -30.10 -19.86 13.41
CA ARG A 160 -28.97 -20.71 13.82
C ARG A 160 -27.63 -20.17 13.30
N ARG A 161 -27.59 -19.62 12.08
CA ARG A 161 -26.37 -19.05 11.48
C ARG A 161 -25.87 -17.80 12.20
N LEU A 162 -26.74 -17.04 12.87
CA LEU A 162 -26.34 -15.93 13.74
C LEU A 162 -25.44 -16.38 14.91
N LYS A 163 -25.52 -17.65 15.33
CA LYS A 163 -24.68 -18.23 16.38
C LYS A 163 -23.30 -18.71 15.88
N SER A 164 -22.99 -18.49 14.60
CA SER A 164 -21.71 -18.86 14.02
C SER A 164 -20.59 -17.97 14.55
N ALA A 165 -19.41 -18.54 14.82
CA ALA A 165 -18.21 -17.77 15.14
C ALA A 165 -17.68 -16.95 13.94
N LEU A 166 -18.01 -17.36 12.70
CA LEU A 166 -17.54 -16.70 11.49
C LEU A 166 -18.38 -15.44 11.15
N PRO A 167 -17.77 -14.25 11.04
CA PRO A 167 -18.48 -13.00 10.77
C PRO A 167 -19.23 -13.02 9.43
N GLU A 168 -18.66 -13.60 8.38
CA GLU A 168 -19.27 -13.67 7.05
C GLU A 168 -20.60 -14.44 7.08
N VAL A 169 -20.65 -15.53 7.86
CA VAL A 169 -21.86 -16.34 8.02
C VAL A 169 -22.95 -15.56 8.75
N ARG A 170 -22.58 -14.79 9.78
CA ARG A 170 -23.52 -13.93 10.50
C ARG A 170 -24.01 -12.77 9.64
N GLY A 171 -23.12 -12.13 8.89
CA GLY A 171 -23.45 -11.05 7.95
C GLY A 171 -24.48 -11.49 6.91
N LEU A 172 -24.27 -12.66 6.28
CA LEU A 172 -25.24 -13.24 5.33
C LEU A 172 -26.58 -13.59 6.01
N ALA A 173 -26.53 -14.13 7.24
CA ALA A 173 -27.74 -14.43 7.99
C ALA A 173 -28.54 -13.16 8.31
N LEU A 174 -27.87 -12.08 8.72
CA LEU A 174 -28.49 -10.78 8.98
C LEU A 174 -29.12 -10.18 7.72
N GLN A 175 -28.44 -10.27 6.57
CA GLN A 175 -28.98 -9.83 5.30
C GLN A 175 -30.26 -10.60 4.93
N GLY A 176 -30.27 -11.92 5.09
CA GLY A 176 -31.46 -12.74 4.86
C GLY A 176 -32.61 -12.43 5.83
N LEU A 177 -32.29 -12.04 7.06
CA LEU A 177 -33.27 -11.68 8.09
C LEU A 177 -33.78 -10.24 8.00
N LYS A 178 -33.20 -9.39 7.14
CA LYS A 178 -33.46 -7.94 7.06
C LYS A 178 -34.95 -7.57 7.00
N GLY A 179 -35.75 -8.29 6.23
CA GLY A 179 -37.20 -8.06 6.10
C GLY A 179 -38.02 -8.47 7.34
N SER A 180 -37.41 -9.18 8.29
CA SER A 180 -38.06 -9.74 9.49
C SER A 180 -37.52 -9.20 10.81
N LEU A 181 -36.62 -8.20 10.77
CA LEU A 181 -35.96 -7.61 11.95
C LEU A 181 -36.93 -6.95 12.94
N CYS A 182 -38.17 -6.66 12.54
CA CYS A 182 -39.22 -6.16 13.44
C CYS A 182 -39.85 -7.27 14.30
N SER A 183 -39.59 -8.55 14.00
CA SER A 183 -40.10 -9.65 14.81
C SER A 183 -39.29 -9.81 16.09
N GLN A 184 -39.96 -9.86 17.24
CA GLN A 184 -39.33 -9.96 18.56
C GLN A 184 -38.30 -11.11 18.67
N GLU A 185 -38.62 -12.27 18.10
CA GLU A 185 -37.70 -13.43 18.09
C GLU A 185 -36.42 -13.13 17.30
N VAL A 186 -36.54 -12.54 16.11
CA VAL A 186 -35.40 -12.20 15.25
C VAL A 186 -34.57 -11.11 15.89
N LEU A 187 -35.22 -10.05 16.38
CA LEU A 187 -34.56 -8.94 17.06
C LEU A 187 -33.73 -9.43 18.26
N SER A 188 -34.30 -10.31 19.09
CA SER A 188 -33.61 -10.86 20.26
C SER A 188 -32.42 -11.75 19.86
N ALA A 189 -32.53 -12.53 18.79
CA ALA A 189 -31.43 -13.34 18.29
C ALA A 189 -30.29 -12.50 17.69
N VAL A 190 -30.62 -11.40 17.01
CA VAL A 190 -29.62 -10.45 16.50
C VAL A 190 -28.91 -9.73 17.64
N GLU A 191 -29.64 -9.34 18.69
CA GLU A 191 -29.04 -8.77 19.90
C GLU A 191 -28.11 -9.74 20.62
N GLU A 192 -28.51 -11.00 20.76
CA GLU A 192 -27.66 -12.06 21.30
C GLU A 192 -26.38 -12.20 20.47
N SER A 193 -26.51 -12.23 19.14
CA SER A 193 -25.38 -12.28 18.22
C SER A 193 -24.45 -11.08 18.35
N ILE A 194 -24.98 -9.85 18.47
CA ILE A 194 -24.19 -8.63 18.66
C ILE A 194 -23.43 -8.72 19.98
N SER A 195 -24.13 -9.09 21.06
CA SER A 195 -23.55 -9.13 22.40
C SER A 195 -22.39 -10.13 22.50
N LEU A 196 -22.45 -11.23 21.75
CA LEU A 196 -21.42 -12.27 21.74
C LEU A 196 -20.21 -11.93 20.86
N TYR A 197 -20.43 -11.33 19.69
CA TYR A 197 -19.40 -11.23 18.66
C TYR A 197 -19.10 -9.80 18.19
N GLY A 198 -19.83 -8.81 18.69
CA GLY A 198 -19.82 -7.46 18.16
C GLY A 198 -20.38 -7.39 16.73
N MET A 199 -19.82 -6.45 15.96
CA MET A 199 -20.35 -6.09 14.65
C MET A 199 -19.23 -5.93 13.63
N ASP A 200 -19.38 -6.61 12.50
CA ASP A 200 -18.48 -6.56 11.35
C ASP A 200 -19.02 -5.64 10.25
N GLU A 201 -18.25 -5.47 9.17
CA GLU A 201 -18.63 -4.56 8.09
C GLU A 201 -19.95 -4.96 7.41
N VAL A 202 -20.16 -6.26 7.18
CA VAL A 202 -21.35 -6.82 6.53
C VAL A 202 -22.55 -6.77 7.47
N GLY A 203 -22.37 -7.11 8.75
CA GLY A 203 -23.43 -7.08 9.76
C GLY A 203 -23.97 -5.67 10.01
N VAL A 204 -23.09 -4.66 10.12
CA VAL A 204 -23.54 -3.26 10.31
C VAL A 204 -24.38 -2.78 9.13
N GLU A 205 -24.02 -3.13 7.89
CA GLU A 205 -24.80 -2.75 6.71
C GLU A 205 -26.24 -3.31 6.75
N ALA A 206 -26.40 -4.55 7.18
CA ALA A 206 -27.71 -5.18 7.32
C ALA A 206 -28.56 -4.48 8.40
N VAL A 207 -27.97 -4.20 9.56
CA VAL A 207 -28.66 -3.61 10.72
C VAL A 207 -29.00 -2.12 10.52
N VAL A 208 -28.11 -1.36 9.88
CA VAL A 208 -28.34 0.07 9.58
C VAL A 208 -29.52 0.28 8.62
N SER A 209 -29.88 -0.75 7.85
CA SER A 209 -30.96 -0.68 6.87
C SER A 209 -32.37 -0.87 7.45
N ILE A 210 -32.52 -1.01 8.77
CA ILE A 210 -33.84 -1.20 9.41
C ILE A 210 -34.64 0.10 9.35
N SER A 211 -35.90 0.00 8.93
CA SER A 211 -36.79 1.16 8.82
C SER A 211 -37.46 1.53 10.15
N ASP A 212 -37.67 0.55 11.05
CA ASP A 212 -38.31 0.79 12.35
C ASP A 212 -37.37 1.52 13.32
N PRO A 213 -37.70 2.73 13.79
CA PRO A 213 -36.81 3.52 14.65
C PRO A 213 -36.55 2.90 16.02
N MET A 214 -37.54 2.23 16.61
CA MET A 214 -37.41 1.65 17.96
C MET A 214 -36.49 0.43 17.97
N SER A 215 -36.69 -0.50 17.03
CA SER A 215 -35.81 -1.66 16.84
C SER A 215 -34.40 -1.22 16.45
N SER A 216 -34.29 -0.18 15.61
CA SER A 216 -33.00 0.41 15.24
C SER A 216 -32.25 0.97 16.45
N LEU A 217 -32.92 1.75 17.30
CA LEU A 217 -32.31 2.30 18.51
C LEU A 217 -31.89 1.19 19.48
N ARG A 218 -32.73 0.16 19.66
CA ARG A 218 -32.44 -1.00 20.52
C ARG A 218 -31.18 -1.74 20.06
N LEU A 219 -31.07 -2.02 18.75
CA LEU A 219 -29.86 -2.62 18.17
C LEU A 219 -28.66 -1.68 18.25
N ALA A 220 -28.85 -0.39 18.01
CA ALA A 220 -27.78 0.58 18.13
C ALA A 220 -27.20 0.60 19.55
N MET A 221 -28.03 0.49 20.58
CA MET A 221 -27.59 0.35 21.98
C MET A 221 -26.86 -0.96 22.22
N ALA A 222 -27.30 -2.08 21.63
CA ALA A 222 -26.60 -3.36 21.73
C ALA A 222 -25.21 -3.33 21.09
N VAL A 223 -25.03 -2.54 20.02
CA VAL A 223 -23.74 -2.39 19.33
C VAL A 223 -22.76 -1.49 20.09
N ALA A 224 -23.25 -0.53 20.89
CA ALA A 224 -22.45 0.50 21.53
C ALA A 224 -21.25 -0.02 22.38
N PRO A 225 -21.39 -1.11 23.17
CA PRO A 225 -20.27 -1.70 23.91
C PRO A 225 -19.12 -2.17 23.03
N HIS A 226 -19.38 -2.55 21.77
CA HIS A 226 -18.35 -3.08 20.86
C HIS A 226 -17.68 -2.00 20.01
N PHE A 227 -18.03 -0.72 20.22
CA PHE A 227 -17.47 0.39 19.44
C PHE A 227 -15.94 0.48 19.54
N GLY A 228 -15.38 0.07 20.68
CA GLY A 228 -13.94 0.14 20.95
C GLY A 228 -13.08 -0.69 19.97
N ASP A 229 -13.63 -1.81 19.50
CA ASP A 229 -12.96 -2.82 18.67
C ASP A 229 -13.29 -2.69 17.18
N MET A 230 -14.10 -1.69 16.80
CA MET A 230 -14.54 -1.54 15.42
C MET A 230 -13.42 -1.13 14.46
N THR A 231 -13.52 -1.58 13.22
CA THR A 231 -12.74 -1.02 12.11
C THR A 231 -13.24 0.40 11.78
N LEU A 232 -12.41 1.18 11.09
CA LEU A 232 -12.76 2.53 10.66
C LEU A 232 -14.03 2.57 9.79
N GLY A 233 -14.19 1.60 8.90
CA GLY A 233 -15.36 1.47 8.02
C GLY A 233 -16.64 1.21 8.79
N THR A 234 -16.61 0.24 9.70
CA THR A 234 -17.71 -0.13 10.59
C THR A 234 -18.12 1.04 11.48
N ALA A 235 -17.16 1.66 12.18
CA ALA A 235 -17.40 2.80 13.06
C ALA A 235 -18.04 3.98 12.32
N ARG A 236 -17.59 4.28 11.09
CA ARG A 236 -18.14 5.37 10.28
C ARG A 236 -19.60 5.13 9.90
N ARG A 237 -19.95 3.92 9.48
CA ARG A 237 -21.35 3.57 9.17
C ARG A 237 -22.21 3.66 10.42
N TYR A 238 -21.74 3.10 11.52
CA TYR A 238 -22.45 3.11 12.80
C TYR A 238 -22.69 4.54 13.33
N LEU A 239 -21.68 5.42 13.34
CA LEU A 239 -21.84 6.81 13.78
C LEU A 239 -22.80 7.62 12.89
N ARG A 240 -22.79 7.40 11.58
CA ARG A 240 -23.78 8.02 10.68
C ARG A 240 -25.19 7.56 10.99
N TRP A 241 -25.35 6.27 11.27
CA TRP A 241 -26.63 5.69 11.64
C TRP A 241 -27.14 6.26 12.98
N LEU A 242 -26.31 6.30 14.02
CA LEU A 242 -26.65 6.94 15.30
C LEU A 242 -27.10 8.39 15.13
N ARG A 243 -26.43 9.16 14.26
CA ARG A 243 -26.81 10.55 14.01
C ARG A 243 -28.17 10.69 13.31
N ALA A 244 -28.55 9.73 12.49
CA ALA A 244 -29.84 9.72 11.77
C ALA A 244 -31.00 9.19 12.62
N LEU A 245 -30.72 8.42 13.68
CA LEU A 245 -31.74 7.80 14.51
C LEU A 245 -32.36 8.76 15.55
N PRO A 246 -33.70 8.76 15.71
CA PRO A 246 -34.33 9.37 16.87
C PRO A 246 -33.79 8.75 18.17
N GLY A 247 -33.27 9.57 19.08
CA GLY A 247 -32.64 9.12 20.33
C GLY A 247 -31.21 8.60 20.18
N GLY A 248 -30.69 8.45 18.97
CA GLY A 248 -29.31 8.00 18.71
C GLY A 248 -28.21 8.90 19.32
N PRO A 249 -28.36 10.24 19.40
CA PRO A 249 -27.39 11.09 20.11
C PRO A 249 -27.14 10.67 21.57
N ALA A 250 -28.16 10.15 22.28
CA ALA A 250 -28.00 9.71 23.66
C ALA A 250 -27.01 8.53 23.81
N VAL A 251 -26.80 7.75 22.75
CA VAL A 251 -25.90 6.59 22.72
C VAL A 251 -24.43 7.02 22.73
N TYR A 252 -24.09 8.21 22.22
CA TYR A 252 -22.70 8.69 22.12
C TYR A 252 -21.96 8.69 23.46
N ALA A 253 -22.65 9.04 24.54
CA ALA A 253 -22.07 9.09 25.89
C ALA A 253 -21.61 7.71 26.38
N GLY A 254 -22.27 6.64 25.92
CA GLY A 254 -21.96 5.25 26.29
C GLY A 254 -20.96 4.56 25.38
N LEU A 255 -20.47 5.21 24.32
CA LEU A 255 -19.51 4.60 23.39
C LEU A 255 -18.15 4.43 24.07
N GLN A 256 -17.68 3.18 24.10
CA GLN A 256 -16.37 2.81 24.63
C GLN A 256 -15.23 3.52 23.91
N ASP A 257 -14.07 3.62 24.57
CA ASP A 257 -12.89 4.24 23.99
C ASP A 257 -12.25 3.36 22.92
N PRO A 258 -12.10 3.84 21.68
CA PRO A 258 -11.48 3.07 20.62
C PRO A 258 -10.00 2.81 20.89
N VAL A 259 -9.56 1.58 20.59
CA VAL A 259 -8.14 1.22 20.57
C VAL A 259 -7.43 1.98 19.45
N SER A 260 -8.07 2.10 18.28
CA SER A 260 -7.54 2.83 17.13
C SER A 260 -7.68 4.34 17.27
N SER A 261 -6.57 5.08 17.14
CA SER A 261 -6.56 6.55 17.10
C SER A 261 -7.41 7.13 15.96
N GLN A 262 -7.52 6.43 14.83
CA GLN A 262 -8.35 6.86 13.71
C GLN A 262 -9.85 6.79 14.05
N VAL A 263 -10.26 5.74 14.76
CA VAL A 263 -11.65 5.56 15.20
C VAL A 263 -11.98 6.54 16.32
N ALA A 264 -11.05 6.79 17.25
CA ALA A 264 -11.20 7.82 18.27
C ALA A 264 -11.32 9.23 17.66
N GLY A 265 -10.47 9.58 16.69
CA GLY A 265 -10.56 10.84 15.94
C GLY A 265 -11.89 10.96 15.18
N LEU A 266 -12.37 9.86 14.59
CA LEU A 266 -13.66 9.81 13.94
C LEU A 266 -14.82 10.06 14.93
N LEU A 267 -14.83 9.39 16.09
CA LEU A 267 -15.82 9.61 17.15
C LEU A 267 -15.88 11.09 17.54
N VAL A 268 -14.73 11.69 17.82
CA VAL A 268 -14.61 13.11 18.21
C VAL A 268 -15.11 14.03 17.09
N SER A 269 -14.82 13.71 15.83
CA SER A 269 -15.28 14.50 14.68
C SER A 269 -16.80 14.43 14.48
N PHE A 270 -17.42 13.28 14.78
CA PHE A 270 -18.86 13.04 14.67
C PHE A 270 -19.64 13.47 15.92
N TRP A 271 -18.97 13.88 17.01
CA TRP A 271 -19.62 14.23 18.27
C TRP A 271 -20.67 15.34 18.06
N PRO A 272 -21.96 15.11 18.41
CA PRO A 272 -23.03 16.07 18.25
C PRO A 272 -22.72 17.39 18.99
N GLN A 273 -23.05 18.54 18.42
CA GLN A 273 -22.74 19.84 19.05
C GLN A 273 -23.66 20.14 20.23
N ASP A 274 -24.89 19.65 20.19
CA ASP A 274 -25.92 19.91 21.20
C ASP A 274 -25.71 19.09 22.49
N LEU A 275 -24.84 18.08 22.44
CA LEU A 275 -24.50 17.28 23.62
C LEU A 275 -23.33 17.92 24.39
N PRO A 276 -23.27 17.72 25.72
CA PRO A 276 -22.05 17.93 26.48
C PRO A 276 -20.87 17.22 25.80
N PHE A 277 -19.71 17.86 25.83
CA PHE A 277 -18.51 17.24 25.28
C PHE A 277 -18.03 16.09 26.20
N LEU A 278 -16.98 15.40 25.77
CA LEU A 278 -16.39 14.28 26.51
C LEU A 278 -16.01 14.69 27.95
N PRO A 279 -16.11 13.77 28.94
CA PRO A 279 -15.63 14.03 30.30
C PRO A 279 -14.16 14.44 30.32
N GLU A 280 -13.77 15.27 31.29
CA GLU A 280 -12.41 15.82 31.33
C GLU A 280 -11.32 14.75 31.39
N SER A 281 -11.56 13.66 32.15
CA SER A 281 -10.67 12.49 32.22
C SER A 281 -10.44 11.85 30.86
N ARG A 282 -11.49 11.74 30.05
CA ARG A 282 -11.45 11.17 28.70
C ARG A 282 -10.70 12.10 27.74
N VAL A 283 -10.93 13.40 27.82
CA VAL A 283 -10.18 14.39 27.02
C VAL A 283 -8.69 14.36 27.35
N SER A 284 -8.32 14.31 28.63
CA SER A 284 -6.92 14.19 29.06
C SER A 284 -6.27 12.91 28.55
N SER A 285 -6.97 11.77 28.59
CA SER A 285 -6.48 10.51 28.03
C SER A 285 -6.23 10.61 26.52
N LEU A 286 -7.13 11.24 25.77
CA LEU A 286 -6.97 11.42 24.32
C LEU A 286 -5.86 12.42 23.96
N LEU A 287 -5.69 13.50 24.73
CA LEU A 287 -4.57 14.44 24.57
C LEU A 287 -3.19 13.83 24.89
N GLY A 288 -3.16 12.72 25.63
CA GLY A 288 -1.95 11.93 25.87
C GLY A 288 -1.53 11.06 24.68
N ARG A 289 -2.39 10.88 23.66
CA ARG A 289 -2.08 10.10 22.47
C ARG A 289 -1.51 11.03 21.38
N ASP A 290 -0.21 10.92 21.10
CA ASP A 290 0.51 11.80 20.15
C ASP A 290 0.27 11.45 18.66
N GLN A 291 -0.97 11.18 18.27
CA GLN A 291 -1.35 10.77 16.91
C GLN A 291 -2.16 11.87 16.21
N GLU A 292 -1.74 12.28 15.01
CA GLU A 292 -2.36 13.38 14.25
C GLU A 292 -3.86 13.14 13.97
N ASP A 293 -4.20 11.91 13.56
CA ASP A 293 -5.57 11.50 13.20
C ASP A 293 -6.59 11.72 14.34
N LEU A 294 -6.12 11.75 15.60
CA LEU A 294 -6.93 11.99 16.79
C LEU A 294 -6.83 13.45 17.26
N LEU A 295 -5.60 13.99 17.36
CA LEU A 295 -5.38 15.31 17.93
C LEU A 295 -6.03 16.41 17.10
N VAL A 296 -6.00 16.33 15.77
CA VAL A 296 -6.60 17.38 14.92
C VAL A 296 -8.12 17.48 15.13
N PRO A 297 -8.92 16.38 15.07
CA PRO A 297 -10.33 16.43 15.42
C PRO A 297 -10.60 16.94 16.84
N LEU A 298 -9.80 16.51 17.81
CA LEU A 298 -9.96 16.90 19.22
C LEU A 298 -9.72 18.39 19.44
N LEU A 299 -8.61 18.91 18.95
CA LEU A 299 -8.29 20.33 19.04
C LEU A 299 -9.35 21.18 18.31
N ARG A 300 -9.86 20.72 17.16
CA ARG A 300 -10.97 21.40 16.47
C ARG A 300 -12.23 21.50 17.32
N GLN A 301 -12.60 20.43 18.04
CA GLN A 301 -13.76 20.45 18.94
C GLN A 301 -13.54 21.37 20.14
N LEU A 302 -12.35 21.29 20.76
CA LEU A 302 -11.98 22.17 21.88
C LEU A 302 -11.96 23.65 21.45
N TYR A 303 -11.46 23.95 20.25
CA TYR A 303 -11.49 25.29 19.69
C TYR A 303 -12.92 25.79 19.49
N ARG A 304 -13.81 24.98 18.91
CA ARG A 304 -15.21 25.38 18.63
C ARG A 304 -16.01 25.61 19.90
N ARG A 305 -15.87 24.72 20.88
CA ARG A 305 -16.67 24.72 22.12
C ARG A 305 -16.10 25.62 23.22
N GLY A 306 -14.88 26.10 23.05
CA GLY A 306 -14.12 26.79 24.10
C GLY A 306 -13.35 25.77 24.93
N CYS A 307 -12.03 25.93 24.99
CA CYS A 307 -11.18 25.00 25.71
C CYS A 307 -11.18 25.30 27.21
N PRO A 308 -11.50 24.32 28.08
CA PRO A 308 -11.31 24.47 29.52
C PRO A 308 -9.87 24.81 29.87
N ARG A 309 -9.68 25.67 30.90
CA ARG A 309 -8.36 26.13 31.35
C ARG A 309 -7.45 24.98 31.82
N VAL A 310 -8.05 23.90 32.32
CA VAL A 310 -7.34 22.70 32.78
C VAL A 310 -6.47 22.07 31.69
N PHE A 311 -6.86 22.19 30.42
CA PHE A 311 -6.10 21.59 29.30
C PHE A 311 -5.05 22.51 28.69
N LEU A 312 -5.05 23.81 29.02
CA LEU A 312 -4.15 24.78 28.39
C LEU A 312 -2.66 24.43 28.54
N PRO A 313 -2.15 24.01 29.73
CA PRO A 313 -0.74 23.65 29.87
C PRO A 313 -0.30 22.53 28.92
N ARG A 314 -1.16 21.51 28.76
CA ARG A 314 -0.88 20.40 27.85
C ARG A 314 -0.98 20.84 26.38
N ILE A 315 -1.92 21.71 26.03
CA ILE A 315 -2.06 22.22 24.67
C ILE A 315 -0.87 23.13 24.29
N GLU A 316 -0.37 23.92 25.23
CA GLU A 316 0.85 24.72 25.04
C GLU A 316 2.06 23.82 24.76
N GLU A 317 2.24 22.75 25.53
CA GLU A 317 3.28 21.75 25.30
C GLU A 317 3.18 21.13 23.90
N ILE A 318 1.98 20.67 23.49
CA ILE A 318 1.72 20.11 22.16
C ILE A 318 2.06 21.14 21.06
N SER A 319 1.76 22.43 21.27
CA SER A 319 1.98 23.49 20.29
C SER A 319 3.46 23.74 19.97
N GLN A 320 4.34 23.44 20.92
CA GLN A 320 5.79 23.60 20.79
C GLN A 320 6.42 22.31 20.23
N ASN A 321 6.01 21.15 20.76
CA ASN A 321 6.72 19.90 20.60
C ASN A 321 6.19 18.98 19.47
N SER A 322 4.94 19.14 19.02
CA SER A 322 4.35 18.22 18.03
C SER A 322 5.11 18.21 16.69
N PRO A 323 5.27 17.08 15.98
CA PRO A 323 5.88 17.09 14.64
C PRO A 323 4.90 17.56 13.54
N SER A 324 3.59 17.49 13.79
CA SER A 324 2.56 17.77 12.78
C SER A 324 2.25 19.28 12.67
N PRO A 325 2.38 19.88 11.47
CA PRO A 325 2.02 21.29 11.26
C PRO A 325 0.55 21.59 11.57
N ALA A 326 -0.36 20.65 11.28
CA ALA A 326 -1.78 20.83 11.53
C ALA A 326 -2.08 20.87 13.04
N VAL A 327 -1.48 19.96 13.81
CA VAL A 327 -1.61 19.93 15.27
C VAL A 327 -1.05 21.20 15.90
N LYS A 328 0.11 21.69 15.44
CA LYS A 328 0.67 22.98 15.89
C LYS A 328 -0.25 24.16 15.58
N ALA A 329 -0.81 24.22 14.38
CA ALA A 329 -1.69 25.31 13.99
C ALA A 329 -2.94 25.39 14.88
N TRP A 330 -3.61 24.25 15.11
CA TRP A 330 -4.81 24.22 15.94
C TRP A 330 -4.52 24.48 17.43
N SER A 331 -3.45 23.91 17.98
CA SER A 331 -3.07 24.15 19.39
C SER A 331 -2.71 25.61 19.64
N ARG A 332 -1.91 26.24 18.76
CA ARG A 332 -1.61 27.69 18.84
C ARG A 332 -2.87 28.54 18.75
N ALA A 333 -3.80 28.20 17.86
CA ALA A 333 -5.05 28.94 17.72
C ALA A 333 -5.88 28.90 19.01
N ILE A 334 -5.86 27.78 19.75
CA ILE A 334 -6.52 27.68 21.06
C ILE A 334 -5.81 28.55 22.09
N VAL A 335 -4.48 28.45 22.21
CA VAL A 335 -3.68 29.22 23.17
C VAL A 335 -3.86 30.73 22.96
N CYS A 336 -3.75 31.21 21.71
CA CYS A 336 -3.97 32.61 21.39
C CYS A 336 -5.40 33.09 21.69
N ARG A 337 -6.41 32.21 21.57
CA ARG A 337 -7.79 32.57 21.90
C ARG A 337 -7.99 32.68 23.41
N SER A 338 -7.31 31.87 24.20
CA SER A 338 -7.40 31.89 25.67
C SER A 338 -6.64 33.04 26.33
N THR A 339 -5.67 33.66 25.66
CA THR A 339 -4.95 34.84 26.17
C THR A 339 -5.69 36.16 25.94
N VAL A 340 -6.70 36.17 25.06
CA VAL A 340 -7.49 37.35 24.67
C VAL A 340 -8.78 37.49 25.50
N VAL A 341 -9.14 36.48 26.30
CA VAL A 341 -10.37 36.41 27.13
C VAL A 341 -10.04 36.39 28.61
#